data_AF-A0AAW3DIG3-F1
#
_entry.id   AF-A0AAW3DIG3-F1
#
_cell.length_a   1.000
_cell.length_b   1.000
_cell.length_c   1.000
_cell.angle_alpha   90.00
_cell.angle_beta   90.00
_cell.angle_gamma   90.00
#
_symmetry.space_group_name_H-M   'P 1'
#
loop_
_entity.id
_entity.type
_entity.pdbx_description
1 polymer ?
#
loop_
_entity_poly.entity_id
_entity_poly.type
_entity_poly.pdbx_seq_one_letter_code
_entity_poly.pdbx_strand_id
1 'polypeptide(L)'
;IPDILRVGAAKYFGQTILGGPFHIIVITYACMILVTMVMRLTSTTGEVVPMSFALVLGWCNVMYFARGFQMLGPFTIMIQKMIFGDLMRFCWLMAVVILGFASAFYIIFQTENPENLGQFYNYPMSLFTTFELFLTIIDGPANYDVDLPFMYSVVYFAFAIIATLLMLNLLIAMMGDTHWRVAHEQDELWRAQVVATTVMLERKLPRCLWPRSGICGREYGLGDRWYLRVEDKVDPSKLKTMRYTEAFKAQDRDNYDKGFEKLEINRNILYKKELSALSLSQSTSRTSSHRGWEILRRNT
;
A
#
# COMPACT_ATOMS: atom_id res chain seq x y z
N ILE A 1 -10.84 20.06 -12.98
CA ILE A 1 -11.50 19.98 -11.66
C ILE A 1 -12.90 19.33 -11.79
N PRO A 2 -13.04 18.01 -12.10
CA PRO A 2 -14.36 17.37 -11.92
C PRO A 2 -14.36 16.05 -11.11
N ASP A 3 -13.22 15.39 -10.87
CA ASP A 3 -13.23 14.04 -10.28
C ASP A 3 -13.38 14.05 -8.73
N ILE A 4 -12.89 15.08 -8.04
CA ILE A 4 -12.94 15.22 -6.58
C ILE A 4 -14.39 15.36 -6.07
N LEU A 5 -15.20 16.17 -6.77
CA LEU A 5 -16.62 16.38 -6.44
C LEU A 5 -17.50 15.19 -6.83
N ARG A 6 -17.12 14.44 -7.87
CA ARG A 6 -17.92 13.33 -8.40
C ARG A 6 -17.78 12.03 -7.61
N VAL A 7 -16.61 11.77 -7.02
CA VAL A 7 -16.32 10.53 -6.30
C VAL A 7 -16.40 10.72 -4.76
N GLY A 8 -16.37 11.97 -4.29
CA GLY A 8 -16.35 12.34 -2.87
C GLY A 8 -14.93 12.32 -2.31
N ALA A 9 -14.56 13.35 -1.55
CA ALA A 9 -13.19 13.56 -1.06
C ALA A 9 -12.65 12.34 -0.29
N ALA A 10 -13.44 11.75 0.61
CA ALA A 10 -13.02 10.58 1.40
C ALA A 10 -12.71 9.34 0.53
N LYS A 11 -13.48 9.12 -0.54
CA LYS A 11 -13.32 7.94 -1.42
C LYS A 11 -12.20 8.16 -2.45
N TYR A 12 -11.98 9.41 -2.87
CA TYR A 12 -10.89 9.81 -3.77
C TYR A 12 -9.51 9.74 -3.09
N PHE A 13 -9.40 10.19 -1.83
CA PHE A 13 -8.15 10.14 -1.08
C PHE A 13 -7.86 8.75 -0.47
N GLY A 14 -8.89 7.95 -0.15
CA GLY A 14 -8.72 6.62 0.43
C GLY A 14 -8.32 5.52 -0.55
N GLN A 15 -8.54 5.67 -1.86
CA GLN A 15 -8.17 4.66 -2.86
C GLN A 15 -6.73 4.83 -3.35
N THR A 16 -5.80 4.09 -2.73
CA THR A 16 -4.37 4.01 -3.11
C THR A 16 -4.15 3.63 -4.58
N ILE A 17 -5.05 2.83 -5.16
CA ILE A 17 -4.97 2.36 -6.56
C ILE A 17 -5.02 3.53 -7.55
N LEU A 18 -5.84 4.56 -7.29
CA LEU A 18 -6.04 5.68 -8.23
C LEU A 18 -5.04 6.84 -8.08
N GLY A 19 -4.08 6.72 -7.14
CA GLY A 19 -3.11 7.78 -6.84
C GLY A 19 -3.17 8.29 -5.41
N GLY A 20 -4.29 8.11 -4.69
CA GLY A 20 -4.53 8.44 -3.28
C GLY A 20 -3.60 9.51 -2.68
N PRO A 21 -2.50 9.11 -2.01
CA PRO A 21 -1.61 10.04 -1.32
C PRO A 21 -0.81 10.96 -2.25
N PHE A 22 -0.54 10.57 -3.50
CA PHE A 22 0.13 11.45 -4.47
C PHE A 22 -0.74 12.64 -4.86
N HIS A 23 -2.07 12.47 -4.89
CA HIS A 23 -2.99 13.60 -5.10
C HIS A 23 -2.92 14.60 -3.94
N ILE A 24 -2.72 14.13 -2.71
CA ILE A 24 -2.50 14.99 -1.54
C ILE A 24 -1.16 15.73 -1.68
N ILE A 25 -0.09 15.03 -2.06
CA ILE A 25 1.25 15.60 -2.26
C ILE A 25 1.21 16.70 -3.32
N VAL A 26 0.60 16.46 -4.49
CA VAL A 26 0.56 17.46 -5.58
C VAL A 26 -0.31 18.67 -5.24
N ILE A 27 -1.43 18.47 -4.52
CA ILE A 27 -2.27 19.59 -4.05
C ILE A 27 -1.50 20.41 -3.02
N THR A 28 -0.85 19.76 -2.04
CA THR A 28 -0.06 20.42 -1.01
C THR A 28 1.11 21.18 -1.63
N TYR A 29 1.81 20.57 -2.60
CA TYR A 29 2.86 21.22 -3.38
C TYR A 29 2.35 22.49 -4.08
N ALA A 30 1.21 22.40 -4.79
CA ALA A 30 0.62 23.55 -5.46
C ALA A 30 0.23 24.66 -4.47
N CYS A 31 -0.33 24.30 -3.31
CA CYS A 31 -0.62 25.26 -2.24
C CYS A 31 0.65 25.93 -1.70
N MET A 32 1.73 25.20 -1.45
CA MET A 32 2.99 25.76 -0.97
C MET A 32 3.59 26.75 -1.97
N ILE A 33 3.56 26.44 -3.27
CA ILE A 33 4.02 27.36 -4.33
C ILE A 33 3.15 28.62 -4.38
N LEU A 34 1.83 28.51 -4.24
CA LEU A 34 0.94 29.68 -4.17
C LEU A 34 1.25 30.55 -2.95
N VAL A 35 1.49 29.95 -1.79
CA VAL A 35 1.91 30.68 -0.57
C VAL A 35 3.24 31.40 -0.83
N THR A 36 4.23 30.74 -1.44
CA THR A 36 5.49 31.39 -1.83
C THR A 36 5.27 32.58 -2.77
N MET A 37 4.38 32.46 -3.76
CA MET A 37 4.05 33.56 -4.66
C MET A 37 3.40 34.74 -3.94
N VAL A 38 2.47 34.48 -3.01
CA VAL A 38 1.85 35.53 -2.20
C VAL A 38 2.89 36.22 -1.33
N MET A 39 3.76 35.46 -0.65
CA MET A 39 4.84 36.02 0.18
C MET A 39 5.81 36.88 -0.62
N ARG A 40 6.07 36.54 -1.89
CA ARG A 40 6.86 37.37 -2.80
C ARG A 40 6.17 38.67 -3.17
N LEU A 41 4.87 38.64 -3.40
CA LEU A 41 4.10 39.85 -3.70
C LEU A 41 3.98 40.78 -2.48
N THR A 42 3.91 40.21 -1.27
CA THR A 42 3.84 40.96 -0.01
C THR A 42 5.21 41.28 0.58
N SER A 43 6.31 40.98 -0.12
CA SER A 43 7.71 41.17 0.32
C SER A 43 7.97 40.67 1.75
N THR A 44 7.36 39.54 2.12
CA THR A 44 7.40 39.00 3.48
C THR A 44 8.65 38.14 3.69
N THR A 45 9.30 38.29 4.84
CA THR A 45 10.45 37.44 5.22
C THR A 45 9.98 36.03 5.59
N GLY A 46 10.76 35.00 5.21
CA GLY A 46 10.42 33.60 5.51
C GLY A 46 9.97 32.74 4.33
N GLU A 47 10.11 33.21 3.08
CA GLU A 47 9.78 32.43 1.87
C GLU A 47 10.54 31.10 1.74
N VAL A 48 11.68 30.97 2.42
CA VAL A 48 12.53 29.77 2.42
C VAL A 48 11.77 28.56 2.95
N VAL A 49 10.92 28.73 3.98
CA VAL A 49 10.20 27.62 4.61
C VAL A 49 9.24 26.92 3.62
N PRO A 50 8.23 27.59 3.03
CA PRO A 50 7.35 26.95 2.06
C PRO A 50 8.11 26.49 0.80
N MET A 51 9.18 27.18 0.41
CA MET A 51 10.02 26.77 -0.72
C MET A 51 10.73 25.43 -0.46
N SER A 52 11.32 25.23 0.73
CA SER A 52 11.96 23.96 1.11
C SER A 52 10.95 22.80 1.10
N PHE A 53 9.76 23.00 1.68
CA PHE A 53 8.70 21.98 1.64
C PHE A 53 8.22 21.69 0.22
N ALA A 54 8.02 22.72 -0.61
CA ALA A 54 7.61 22.53 -2.00
C ALA A 54 8.65 21.73 -2.80
N LEU A 55 9.94 21.96 -2.58
CA LEU A 55 10.99 21.24 -3.29
C LEU A 55 11.00 19.74 -2.94
N VAL A 56 10.89 19.39 -1.66
CA VAL A 56 10.80 17.99 -1.21
C VAL A 56 9.53 17.33 -1.77
N LEU A 57 8.37 17.97 -1.63
CA LEU A 57 7.11 17.43 -2.14
C LEU A 57 7.12 17.27 -3.67
N GLY A 58 7.74 18.21 -4.38
CA GLY A 58 7.88 18.17 -5.84
C GLY A 58 8.71 16.97 -6.31
N TRP A 59 9.85 16.71 -5.68
CA TRP A 59 10.66 15.52 -5.97
C TRP A 59 9.97 14.23 -5.54
N CYS A 60 9.29 14.22 -4.39
CA CYS A 60 8.48 13.06 -3.99
C CYS A 60 7.34 12.77 -4.98
N ASN A 61 6.78 13.79 -5.63
CA ASN A 61 5.76 13.63 -6.66
C ASN A 61 6.32 12.94 -7.93
N VAL A 62 7.63 12.94 -8.17
CA VAL A 62 8.23 12.17 -9.28
C VAL A 62 7.96 10.67 -9.14
N MET A 63 7.88 10.17 -7.90
CA MET A 63 7.52 8.77 -7.63
C MET A 63 6.11 8.40 -8.14
N TYR A 64 5.22 9.37 -8.35
CA TYR A 64 3.93 9.12 -9.00
C TYR A 64 4.12 8.61 -10.43
N PHE A 65 5.04 9.19 -11.20
CA PHE A 65 5.30 8.79 -12.59
C PHE A 65 6.03 7.44 -12.66
N ALA A 66 6.79 7.07 -11.62
CA ALA A 66 7.46 5.78 -11.55
C ALA A 66 6.49 4.59 -11.61
N ARG A 67 5.20 4.80 -11.29
CA ARG A 67 4.11 3.81 -11.45
C ARG A 67 3.91 3.31 -12.89
N GLY A 68 4.27 4.12 -13.88
CA GLY A 68 4.13 3.78 -15.30
C GLY A 68 5.13 2.73 -15.78
N PHE A 69 6.22 2.49 -15.04
CA PHE A 69 7.25 1.53 -15.40
C PHE A 69 7.03 0.19 -14.70
N GLN A 70 7.19 -0.91 -15.44
CA GLN A 70 7.00 -2.27 -14.91
C GLN A 70 7.94 -2.61 -13.75
N MET A 71 9.19 -2.15 -13.80
CA MET A 71 10.18 -2.42 -12.75
C MET A 71 9.96 -1.57 -11.48
N LEU A 72 9.44 -0.34 -11.61
CA LEU A 72 9.36 0.62 -10.51
C LEU A 72 7.96 0.71 -9.89
N GLY A 73 6.91 0.35 -10.64
CA GLY A 73 5.53 0.45 -10.18
C GLY A 73 5.24 -0.38 -8.92
N PRO A 74 5.51 -1.70 -8.91
CA PRO A 74 5.40 -2.55 -7.71
C PRO A 74 6.10 -1.97 -6.48
N PHE A 75 7.31 -1.44 -6.66
CA PHE A 75 8.13 -0.86 -5.60
C PHE A 75 7.47 0.38 -4.98
N THR A 76 6.94 1.29 -5.80
CA THR A 76 6.23 2.47 -5.30
C THR A 76 4.96 2.12 -4.51
N ILE A 77 4.21 1.10 -4.96
CA ILE A 77 3.01 0.61 -4.24
C ILE A 77 3.41 0.05 -2.86
N MET A 78 4.54 -0.67 -2.80
CA MET A 78 5.05 -1.25 -1.57
C MET A 78 5.39 -0.17 -0.53
N ILE A 79 6.15 0.84 -0.94
CA ILE A 79 6.52 1.97 -0.08
C ILE A 79 5.27 2.67 0.47
N GLN A 80 4.27 2.93 -0.39
CA GLN A 80 3.04 3.57 0.05
C GLN A 80 2.27 2.74 1.08
N LYS A 81 2.16 1.43 0.85
CA LYS A 81 1.49 0.53 1.79
C LYS A 81 2.21 0.48 3.14
N MET A 82 3.55 0.42 3.13
CA MET A 82 4.37 0.41 4.34
C MET A 82 4.22 1.71 5.15
N ILE A 83 4.27 2.87 4.48
CA ILE A 83 4.13 4.18 5.15
C ILE A 83 2.71 4.39 5.71
N PHE A 84 1.66 4.21 4.90
CA PHE A 84 0.31 4.54 5.35
C PHE A 84 -0.35 3.44 6.19
N GLY A 85 0.04 2.19 6.01
CA GLY A 85 -0.52 1.04 6.75
C GLY A 85 0.16 0.82 8.09
N ASP A 86 1.49 0.72 8.08
CA ASP A 86 2.24 0.17 9.21
C ASP A 86 2.93 1.27 10.00
N LEU A 87 3.62 2.19 9.32
CA LEU A 87 4.34 3.29 9.98
C LEU A 87 3.39 4.21 10.77
N MET A 88 2.26 4.62 10.19
CA MET A 88 1.33 5.55 10.87
C MET A 88 0.73 4.99 12.17
N ARG A 89 0.48 3.67 12.25
CA ARG A 89 -0.03 3.04 13.48
C ARG A 89 1.03 3.05 14.57
N PHE A 90 2.27 2.77 14.18
CA PHE A 90 3.37 2.75 15.12
C PHE A 90 3.83 4.15 15.55
N CYS A 91 3.75 5.15 14.67
CA CYS A 91 4.09 6.54 15.00
C CYS A 91 3.37 7.04 16.26
N TRP A 92 2.12 6.58 16.51
CA TRP A 92 1.40 6.92 17.73
C TRP A 92 2.04 6.33 18.99
N LEU A 93 2.42 5.06 18.96
CA LEU A 93 3.12 4.42 20.07
C LEU A 93 4.50 5.06 20.30
N MET A 94 5.22 5.31 19.21
CA MET A 94 6.50 6.03 19.23
C MET A 94 6.36 7.42 19.87
N ALA A 95 5.34 8.20 19.49
CA ALA A 95 5.13 9.54 20.02
C ALA A 95 4.91 9.53 21.53
N VAL A 96 4.13 8.58 22.08
CA VAL A 96 3.91 8.45 23.52
C VAL A 96 5.21 8.16 24.26
N VAL A 97 6.03 7.25 23.72
CA VAL A 97 7.33 6.90 24.31
C VAL A 97 8.29 8.09 24.27
N ILE A 98 8.42 8.75 23.12
CA ILE A 98 9.28 9.92 22.96
C ILE A 98 8.85 11.04 23.91
N LEU A 99 7.55 11.35 24.00
CA LEU A 99 7.06 12.38 24.92
C LEU A 99 7.40 12.06 26.38
N GLY A 100 7.19 10.81 26.81
CA GLY A 100 7.52 10.36 28.16
C GLY A 100 9.00 10.49 28.47
N PHE A 101 9.86 9.90 27.64
CA PHE A 101 11.31 9.92 27.87
C PHE A 101 11.94 11.31 27.66
N ALA A 102 11.48 12.09 26.68
CA ALA A 102 11.95 13.47 26.50
C ALA A 102 11.61 14.35 27.71
N SER A 103 10.41 14.17 28.30
CA SER A 103 10.08 14.87 29.54
C SER A 103 10.98 14.46 30.70
N ALA A 104 11.30 13.17 30.83
CA ALA A 104 12.24 12.68 31.85
C ALA A 104 13.65 13.24 31.65
N PHE A 105 14.18 13.20 30.42
CA PHE A 105 15.48 13.77 30.09
C PHE A 105 15.50 15.28 30.32
N TYR A 106 14.45 15.99 29.92
CA TYR A 106 14.34 17.43 30.18
C TYR A 106 14.44 17.77 31.67
N ILE A 107 13.72 17.05 32.55
CA ILE A 107 13.77 17.28 34.00
C ILE A 107 15.15 16.94 34.58
N ILE A 108 15.79 15.85 34.14
CA ILE A 108 17.11 15.45 34.62
C ILE A 108 18.18 16.48 34.26
N PHE A 109 18.13 17.05 33.05
CA PHE A 109 19.10 18.04 32.57
C PHE A 109 18.72 19.49 32.92
N GLN A 110 17.54 19.73 33.51
CA GLN A 110 17.11 21.08 33.91
C GLN A 110 17.99 21.68 35.00
N THR A 111 18.55 20.85 35.86
CA THR A 111 19.43 21.26 36.98
C THR A 111 20.91 21.31 36.59
N GLU A 112 21.25 20.88 35.38
CA GLU A 112 22.63 20.81 34.90
C GLU A 112 23.04 22.07 34.13
N ASN A 113 24.35 22.34 34.10
CA ASN A 113 24.88 23.51 33.40
C ASN A 113 24.69 23.35 31.87
N PRO A 114 23.97 24.28 31.20
CA PRO A 114 23.63 24.15 29.79
C PRO A 114 24.83 24.25 28.84
N GLU A 115 25.96 24.81 29.30
CA GLU A 115 27.20 24.93 28.53
C GLU A 115 27.87 23.58 28.28
N ASN A 116 27.68 22.60 29.18
CA ASN A 116 28.34 21.29 29.10
C ASN A 116 27.45 20.21 28.45
N LEU A 117 26.12 20.35 28.53
CA LEU A 117 25.12 19.35 28.14
C LEU A 117 23.90 20.01 27.46
N GLY A 118 24.13 20.81 26.42
CA GLY A 118 23.10 21.61 25.73
C GLY A 118 22.05 20.83 24.93
N GLN A 119 22.16 19.50 24.83
CA GLN A 119 21.25 18.69 24.01
C GLN A 119 19.81 18.61 24.58
N PHE A 120 19.63 18.82 25.88
CA PHE A 120 18.32 18.70 26.55
C PHE A 120 17.85 20.00 27.24
N TYR A 121 18.48 21.14 26.96
CA TYR A 121 18.20 22.40 27.66
C TYR A 121 16.76 22.90 27.47
N ASN A 122 16.20 22.69 26.27
CA ASN A 122 14.87 23.13 25.89
C ASN A 122 13.96 21.94 25.68
N TYR A 123 12.69 22.03 26.08
CA TYR A 123 11.73 20.93 25.88
C TYR A 123 11.55 20.54 24.39
N PRO A 124 11.41 21.47 23.43
CA PRO A 124 11.37 21.12 22.00
C PRO A 124 12.67 20.47 21.49
N MET A 125 13.82 20.92 21.99
CA MET A 125 15.11 20.33 21.64
C MET A 125 15.21 18.92 22.20
N SER A 126 14.81 18.72 23.47
CA SER A 126 14.78 17.42 24.12
C SER A 126 13.87 16.43 23.39
N LEU A 127 12.71 16.87 22.91
CA LEU A 127 11.84 16.03 22.06
C LEU A 127 12.54 15.62 20.76
N PHE A 128 13.22 16.55 20.10
CA PHE A 128 13.93 16.28 18.84
C PHE A 128 15.12 15.34 19.07
N THR A 129 15.97 15.63 20.05
CA THR A 129 17.11 14.77 20.42
C THR A 129 16.65 13.39 20.87
N THR A 130 15.56 13.28 21.63
CA THR A 130 15.01 11.97 22.03
C THR A 130 14.48 11.18 20.83
N PHE A 131 13.90 11.86 19.84
CA PHE A 131 13.50 11.24 18.56
C PHE A 131 14.72 10.73 17.77
N GLU A 132 15.79 11.52 17.69
CA GLU A 132 17.04 11.11 17.03
C GLU A 132 17.69 9.91 17.74
N LEU A 133 17.67 9.90 19.08
CA LEU A 133 18.14 8.76 19.90
C LEU A 133 17.26 7.52 19.70
N PHE A 134 15.94 7.68 19.58
CA PHE A 134 15.01 6.57 19.33
C PHE A 134 15.32 5.89 17.99
N LEU A 135 15.68 6.69 16.97
CA LEU A 135 16.09 6.20 15.65
C LEU A 135 17.56 5.80 15.60
N THR A 136 18.31 5.90 16.70
CA THR A 136 19.76 5.61 16.77
C THR A 136 20.57 6.39 15.71
N ILE A 137 20.13 7.61 15.37
CA ILE A 137 20.80 8.48 14.39
C ILE A 137 22.00 9.18 15.03
N ILE A 138 21.86 9.54 16.31
CA ILE A 138 22.90 10.17 17.11
C ILE A 138 23.28 9.26 18.27
N ASP A 139 24.52 9.41 18.73
CA ASP A 139 24.96 8.78 19.97
C ASP A 139 24.41 9.56 21.18
N GLY A 140 24.09 8.83 22.25
CA GLY A 140 23.69 9.43 23.52
C GLY A 140 24.73 10.44 24.02
N PRO A 141 24.32 11.57 24.62
CA PRO A 141 25.28 12.50 25.22
C PRO A 141 26.13 11.77 26.24
N ALA A 142 27.41 11.64 25.93
CA ALA A 142 28.42 11.02 26.76
C ALA A 142 29.56 12.03 26.89
N ASN A 143 29.31 13.08 27.66
CA ASN A 143 30.37 13.97 28.07
C ASN A 143 31.09 13.32 29.25
N TYR A 144 32.14 12.53 28.97
CA TYR A 144 32.93 11.83 29.99
C TYR A 144 33.78 12.77 30.85
N ASP A 145 33.89 14.04 30.45
CA ASP A 145 34.61 15.08 31.19
C ASP A 145 33.76 15.68 32.33
N VAL A 146 32.48 15.30 32.41
CA VAL A 146 31.53 15.79 33.42
C VAL A 146 30.82 14.60 34.08
N ASP A 147 30.64 14.65 35.40
CA ASP A 147 29.87 13.65 36.11
C ASP A 147 28.38 13.74 35.70
N LEU A 148 27.94 12.86 34.79
CA LEU A 148 26.52 12.80 34.41
C LEU A 148 25.67 12.29 35.60
N PRO A 149 24.43 12.80 35.76
CA PRO A 149 23.55 12.34 36.81
C PRO A 149 23.30 10.83 36.73
N PHE A 150 23.42 10.11 37.85
CA PHE A 150 23.14 8.67 37.88
C PHE A 150 21.74 8.32 37.33
N MET A 151 20.75 9.18 37.59
CA MET A 151 19.39 9.03 37.06
C MET A 151 19.34 9.04 35.53
N TYR A 152 20.21 9.80 34.86
CA TYR A 152 20.30 9.78 33.40
C TYR A 152 20.70 8.39 32.90
N SER A 153 21.76 7.80 33.47
CA SER A 153 22.23 6.46 33.05
C SER A 153 21.14 5.40 33.20
N VAL A 154 20.35 5.44 34.28
CA VAL A 154 19.23 4.51 34.51
C VAL A 154 18.10 4.72 33.50
N VAL A 155 17.68 5.97 33.28
CA VAL A 155 16.59 6.31 32.35
C VAL A 155 17.01 6.04 30.90
N TYR A 156 18.24 6.36 30.53
CA TYR A 156 18.80 6.09 29.21
C TYR A 156 18.91 4.59 28.93
N PHE A 157 19.34 3.79 29.92
CA PHE A 157 19.38 2.33 29.77
C PHE A 157 17.97 1.74 29.54
N ALA A 158 16.98 2.18 30.34
CA ALA A 158 15.59 1.77 30.15
C ALA A 158 15.03 2.22 28.79
N PHE A 159 15.33 3.44 28.37
CA PHE A 159 14.98 3.99 27.07
C PHE A 159 15.58 3.14 25.94
N ALA A 160 16.87 2.83 26.01
CA ALA A 160 17.56 2.05 24.98
C ALA A 160 16.92 0.66 24.79
N ILE A 161 16.56 -0.03 25.89
CA ILE A 161 15.87 -1.33 25.80
C ILE A 161 14.50 -1.17 25.15
N ILE A 162 13.69 -0.22 25.62
CA ILE A 162 12.32 -0.01 25.11
C ILE A 162 12.35 0.43 23.65
N ALA A 163 13.23 1.38 23.30
CA ALA A 163 13.42 1.86 21.93
C ALA A 163 13.90 0.73 21.01
N THR A 164 14.88 -0.08 21.44
CA THR A 164 15.35 -1.22 20.65
C THR A 164 14.25 -2.26 20.43
N LEU A 165 13.49 -2.61 21.48
CA LEU A 165 12.36 -3.55 21.35
C LEU A 165 11.29 -3.01 20.41
N LEU A 166 10.95 -1.72 20.53
CA LEU A 166 9.94 -1.07 19.70
C LEU A 166 10.40 -0.92 18.25
N MET A 167 11.65 -0.53 18.01
CA MET A 167 12.27 -0.44 16.68
C MET A 167 12.37 -1.82 16.02
N LEU A 168 12.74 -2.85 16.78
CA LEU A 168 12.76 -4.22 16.29
C LEU A 168 11.34 -4.70 15.96
N ASN A 169 10.35 -4.41 16.80
CA ASN A 169 8.94 -4.73 16.55
C ASN A 169 8.40 -3.98 15.32
N LEU A 170 8.83 -2.74 15.09
CA LEU A 170 8.58 -1.97 13.88
C LEU A 170 9.17 -2.67 12.66
N LEU A 171 10.46 -2.99 12.71
CA LEU A 171 11.21 -3.55 11.60
C LEU A 171 10.64 -4.92 11.21
N ILE A 172 10.29 -5.74 12.19
CA ILE A 172 9.67 -7.05 12.00
C ILE A 172 8.24 -6.93 11.50
N ALA A 173 7.42 -6.02 12.05
CA ALA A 173 6.05 -5.81 11.56
C ALA A 173 6.06 -5.32 10.10
N MET A 174 6.98 -4.41 9.75
CA MET A 174 7.14 -3.90 8.39
C MET A 174 7.70 -4.96 7.44
N MET A 175 8.73 -5.73 7.81
CA MET A 175 9.26 -6.80 6.97
C MET A 175 8.34 -8.03 6.87
N GLY A 176 7.58 -8.34 7.92
CA GLY A 176 6.68 -9.50 7.99
C GLY A 176 5.46 -9.40 7.06
N ASP A 177 4.86 -8.21 6.95
CA ASP A 177 3.70 -7.96 6.08
C ASP A 177 4.10 -7.61 4.63
N THR A 178 5.33 -7.10 4.43
CA THR A 178 5.87 -6.83 3.10
C THR A 178 6.31 -8.11 2.41
N HIS A 179 7.12 -8.98 3.02
CA HIS A 179 7.67 -10.14 2.31
C HIS A 179 6.61 -11.15 1.81
N TRP A 180 5.46 -11.26 2.49
CA TRP A 180 4.39 -12.22 2.14
C TRP A 180 3.42 -11.70 1.05
N ARG A 181 3.13 -10.39 1.03
CA ARG A 181 2.17 -9.79 0.08
C ARG A 181 2.84 -9.25 -1.20
N VAL A 182 4.15 -8.98 -1.14
CA VAL A 182 4.94 -8.33 -2.20
C VAL A 182 5.35 -9.28 -3.31
N ALA A 183 5.72 -10.53 -3.01
CA ALA A 183 6.28 -11.41 -4.04
C ALA A 183 5.25 -12.05 -5.01
N HIS A 184 3.94 -12.04 -4.69
CA HIS A 184 2.93 -12.72 -5.52
C HIS A 184 1.75 -11.83 -5.99
N GLU A 185 1.38 -10.77 -5.27
CA GLU A 185 0.25 -9.90 -5.67
C GLU A 185 0.69 -8.59 -6.36
N GLN A 186 1.99 -8.28 -6.34
CA GLN A 186 2.48 -7.00 -6.85
C GLN A 186 2.29 -6.82 -8.35
N ASP A 187 2.50 -7.89 -9.12
CA ASP A 187 2.33 -7.83 -10.56
C ASP A 187 0.86 -7.59 -10.94
N GLU A 188 -0.08 -8.22 -10.24
CA GLU A 188 -1.51 -7.99 -10.46
C GLU A 188 -1.93 -6.57 -10.08
N LEU A 189 -1.44 -6.07 -8.94
CA LEU A 189 -1.70 -4.70 -8.50
C LEU A 189 -1.10 -3.65 -9.45
N TRP A 190 0.13 -3.89 -9.92
CA TRP A 190 0.78 -3.03 -10.90
C TRP A 190 0.00 -3.02 -12.23
N ARG A 191 -0.40 -4.18 -12.74
CA ARG A 191 -1.22 -4.27 -13.96
C ARG A 191 -2.52 -3.49 -13.82
N ALA A 192 -3.20 -3.62 -12.68
CA ALA A 192 -4.42 -2.84 -12.39
C ALA A 192 -4.15 -1.33 -12.33
N GLN A 193 -3.00 -0.93 -11.78
CA GLN A 193 -2.58 0.46 -11.68
C GLN A 193 -2.28 1.09 -13.05
N VAL A 194 -1.63 0.33 -13.94
CA VAL A 194 -1.40 0.75 -15.34
C VAL A 194 -2.73 0.94 -16.05
N VAL A 195 -3.63 -0.03 -15.98
CA VAL A 195 -4.98 0.09 -16.58
C VAL A 195 -5.72 1.31 -16.04
N ALA A 196 -5.71 1.54 -14.73
CA ALA A 196 -6.35 2.71 -14.13
C ALA A 196 -5.73 4.02 -14.63
N THR A 197 -4.40 4.08 -14.76
CA THR A 197 -3.67 5.26 -15.25
C THR A 197 -3.96 5.51 -16.73
N THR A 198 -3.99 4.46 -17.55
CA THR A 198 -4.35 4.54 -18.98
C THR A 198 -5.77 5.04 -19.17
N VAL A 199 -6.77 4.50 -18.45
CA VAL A 199 -8.16 4.97 -18.54
C VAL A 199 -8.30 6.41 -18.04
N MET A 200 -7.56 6.78 -16.98
CA MET A 200 -7.53 8.16 -16.51
C MET A 200 -6.95 9.12 -17.57
N LEU A 201 -5.89 8.72 -18.26
CA LEU A 201 -5.28 9.47 -19.36
C LEU A 201 -6.24 9.59 -20.55
N GLU A 202 -6.86 8.49 -20.98
CA GLU A 202 -7.84 8.47 -22.07
C GLU A 202 -9.02 9.43 -21.80
N ARG A 203 -9.48 9.51 -20.55
CA ARG A 203 -10.54 10.45 -20.14
C ARG A 203 -10.11 11.91 -20.11
N LYS A 204 -8.82 12.20 -19.89
CA LYS A 204 -8.29 13.57 -19.76
C LYS A 204 -7.70 14.12 -21.07
N LEU A 205 -7.24 13.25 -21.97
CA LEU A 205 -6.62 13.65 -23.23
C LEU A 205 -7.69 13.98 -24.30
N PRO A 206 -7.41 14.95 -25.19
CA PRO A 206 -8.24 15.19 -26.37
C PRO A 206 -8.32 13.94 -27.25
N ARG A 207 -9.48 13.73 -27.88
CA ARG A 207 -9.75 12.58 -28.77
C ARG A 207 -8.77 12.44 -29.94
N CYS A 208 -8.04 13.51 -30.27
CA CYS A 208 -7.02 13.52 -31.33
C CYS A 208 -5.80 12.66 -30.98
N LEU A 209 -5.44 12.59 -29.68
CA LEU A 209 -4.24 11.90 -29.20
C LEU A 209 -4.51 10.43 -28.87
N TRP A 210 -5.78 10.07 -28.65
CA TRP A 210 -6.19 8.71 -28.34
C TRP A 210 -7.30 8.24 -29.28
N PRO A 211 -6.94 7.82 -30.52
CA PRO A 211 -7.92 7.21 -31.41
C PRO A 211 -8.44 5.90 -30.81
N ARG A 212 -9.64 5.51 -31.24
CA ARG A 212 -10.32 4.31 -30.74
C ARG A 212 -9.42 3.09 -30.93
N SER A 213 -9.13 2.38 -29.85
CA SER A 213 -8.25 1.20 -29.91
C SER A 213 -8.97 0.00 -30.54
N GLY A 214 -8.26 -0.76 -31.38
CA GLY A 214 -8.77 -1.96 -32.06
C GLY A 214 -8.75 -1.85 -33.59
N ILE A 215 -9.16 -2.92 -34.25
CA ILE A 215 -9.26 -3.00 -35.71
C ILE A 215 -10.71 -2.75 -36.11
N CYS A 216 -10.94 -1.82 -37.04
CA CYS A 216 -12.27 -1.53 -37.57
C CYS A 216 -12.75 -2.68 -38.44
N GLY A 217 -13.84 -3.34 -38.06
CA GLY A 217 -14.42 -4.44 -38.82
C GLY A 217 -14.99 -4.01 -40.19
N ARG A 218 -15.24 -2.72 -40.39
CA ARG A 218 -15.87 -2.19 -41.61
C ARG A 218 -14.98 -2.37 -42.84
N GLU A 219 -13.66 -2.26 -42.67
CA GLU A 219 -12.67 -2.44 -43.73
C GLU A 219 -12.57 -3.90 -44.21
N TYR A 220 -13.05 -4.84 -43.39
CA TYR A 220 -12.99 -6.28 -43.64
C TYR A 220 -14.37 -6.92 -43.85
N GLY A 221 -15.43 -6.12 -43.96
CA GLY A 221 -16.81 -6.63 -44.10
C GLY A 221 -17.41 -7.28 -42.85
N LEU A 222 -16.78 -7.12 -41.69
CA LEU A 222 -17.18 -7.71 -40.39
C LEU A 222 -18.18 -6.83 -39.60
N GLY A 223 -18.79 -5.84 -40.26
CA GLY A 223 -19.75 -4.89 -39.70
C GLY A 223 -19.10 -3.72 -38.95
N ASP A 224 -19.91 -2.91 -38.26
CA ASP A 224 -19.49 -1.68 -37.56
C ASP A 224 -18.89 -1.93 -36.15
N ARG A 225 -18.31 -3.11 -35.94
CA ARG A 225 -17.72 -3.50 -34.66
C ARG A 225 -16.20 -3.34 -34.69
N TRP A 226 -15.64 -3.06 -33.53
CA TRP A 226 -14.20 -2.97 -33.31
C TRP A 226 -13.70 -4.26 -32.68
N TYR A 227 -12.65 -4.84 -33.24
CA TYR A 227 -12.12 -6.14 -32.83
C TYR A 227 -10.71 -5.99 -32.25
N LEU A 228 -10.37 -6.82 -31.26
CA LEU A 228 -9.03 -6.94 -30.68
C LEU A 228 -8.46 -8.31 -31.06
N ARG A 229 -7.36 -8.33 -31.81
CA ARG A 229 -6.66 -9.58 -32.13
C ARG A 229 -5.79 -9.97 -30.94
N VAL A 230 -5.94 -11.21 -30.46
CA VAL A 230 -5.12 -11.80 -29.41
C VAL A 230 -4.48 -13.06 -29.99
N GLU A 231 -3.15 -13.12 -29.94
CA GLU A 231 -2.40 -14.31 -30.38
C GLU A 231 -1.78 -14.99 -29.16
N ASP A 232 -2.34 -16.14 -28.79
CA ASP A 232 -1.82 -16.96 -27.71
C ASP A 232 -0.90 -18.05 -28.27
N LYS A 233 0.39 -17.99 -27.94
CA LYS A 233 1.29 -19.13 -28.16
C LYS A 233 1.08 -20.14 -27.05
N VAL A 234 0.35 -21.22 -27.35
CA VAL A 234 0.14 -22.31 -26.40
C VAL A 234 1.30 -23.30 -26.52
N ASP A 235 2.13 -23.38 -25.49
CA ASP A 235 3.18 -24.41 -25.41
C ASP A 235 2.56 -25.81 -25.47
N PRO A 236 3.12 -26.74 -26.27
CA PRO A 236 2.60 -28.10 -26.40
C PRO A 236 2.63 -28.88 -25.07
N SER A 237 3.49 -28.50 -24.13
CA SER A 237 3.52 -29.05 -22.76
C SER A 237 2.28 -28.65 -21.95
N LYS A 238 1.86 -27.38 -22.01
CA LYS A 238 0.64 -26.89 -21.35
C LYS A 238 -0.62 -27.50 -21.97
N LEU A 239 -0.64 -27.72 -23.29
CA LEU A 239 -1.75 -28.40 -23.96
C LEU A 239 -1.89 -29.86 -23.50
N LYS A 240 -0.76 -30.56 -23.31
CA LYS A 240 -0.73 -31.92 -22.74
C LYS A 240 -1.24 -31.91 -21.29
N THR A 241 -0.75 -31.01 -20.44
CA THR A 241 -1.20 -30.90 -19.05
C THR A 241 -2.69 -30.56 -18.97
N MET A 242 -3.19 -29.67 -19.83
CA MET A 242 -4.61 -29.32 -19.89
C MET A 242 -5.46 -30.52 -20.32
N ARG A 243 -5.01 -31.30 -21.33
CA ARG A 243 -5.66 -32.58 -21.71
C ARG A 243 -5.63 -33.61 -20.59
N TYR A 244 -4.52 -33.74 -19.85
CA TYR A 244 -4.48 -34.64 -18.68
C TYR A 244 -5.44 -34.16 -17.60
N THR A 245 -5.49 -32.86 -17.32
CA THR A 245 -6.40 -32.28 -16.32
C THR A 245 -7.87 -32.46 -16.72
N GLU A 246 -8.20 -32.31 -18.00
CA GLU A 246 -9.53 -32.59 -18.53
C GLU A 246 -9.85 -34.09 -18.51
N ALA A 247 -8.88 -34.96 -18.82
CA ALA A 247 -9.04 -36.41 -18.72
C ALA A 247 -9.26 -36.86 -17.26
N PHE A 248 -8.54 -36.29 -16.30
CA PHE A 248 -8.76 -36.56 -14.88
C PHE A 248 -10.13 -36.04 -14.41
N LYS A 249 -10.56 -34.86 -14.86
CA LYS A 249 -11.92 -34.35 -14.57
C LYS A 249 -13.02 -35.20 -15.22
N ALA A 250 -12.78 -35.71 -16.43
CA ALA A 250 -13.69 -36.63 -17.11
C ALA A 250 -13.73 -37.99 -16.40
N GLN A 251 -12.59 -38.49 -15.94
CA GLN A 251 -12.50 -39.73 -15.17
C GLN A 251 -13.15 -39.61 -13.78
N ASP A 252 -13.05 -38.46 -13.13
CA ASP A 252 -13.80 -38.16 -11.90
C ASP A 252 -15.30 -38.06 -12.18
N ARG A 253 -15.73 -37.46 -13.31
CA ARG A 253 -17.13 -37.48 -13.74
C ARG A 253 -17.63 -38.90 -14.03
N ASP A 254 -16.85 -39.72 -14.74
CA ASP A 254 -17.19 -41.10 -15.06
C ASP A 254 -17.21 -42.00 -13.81
N ASN A 255 -16.36 -41.72 -12.81
CA ASN A 255 -16.41 -42.38 -11.50
C ASN A 255 -17.59 -41.91 -10.66
N TYR A 256 -17.99 -40.64 -10.77
CA TYR A 256 -19.22 -40.13 -10.16
C TYR A 256 -20.46 -40.73 -10.81
N ASP A 257 -20.50 -40.86 -12.14
CA ASP A 257 -21.63 -41.44 -12.88
C ASP A 257 -21.72 -42.97 -12.70
N LYS A 258 -20.59 -43.70 -12.71
CA LYS A 258 -20.56 -45.13 -12.32
C LYS A 258 -20.87 -45.33 -10.84
N GLY A 259 -20.47 -44.38 -10.00
CA GLY A 259 -20.85 -44.32 -8.60
C GLY A 259 -22.36 -44.15 -8.44
N PHE A 260 -22.98 -43.28 -9.25
CA PHE A 260 -24.42 -43.03 -9.28
C PHE A 260 -25.21 -44.21 -9.84
N GLU A 261 -24.76 -44.88 -10.91
CA GLU A 261 -25.37 -46.14 -11.40
C GLU A 261 -25.29 -47.25 -10.35
N LYS A 262 -24.15 -47.39 -9.66
CA LYS A 262 -23.99 -48.39 -8.59
C LYS A 262 -24.80 -48.02 -7.32
N LEU A 263 -25.00 -46.72 -7.06
CA LEU A 263 -25.86 -46.22 -5.98
C LEU A 263 -27.36 -46.32 -6.34
N GLU A 264 -27.75 -46.22 -7.61
CA GLU A 264 -29.11 -46.44 -8.11
C GLU A 264 -29.49 -47.93 -8.08
N ILE A 265 -28.56 -48.82 -8.45
CA ILE A 265 -28.74 -50.29 -8.29
C ILE A 265 -28.91 -50.66 -6.81
N ASN A 266 -28.14 -50.03 -5.90
CA ASN A 266 -28.32 -50.24 -4.45
C ASN A 266 -29.54 -49.52 -3.86
N ARG A 267 -29.98 -48.37 -4.41
CA ARG A 267 -31.22 -47.69 -3.99
C ARG A 267 -32.46 -48.51 -4.31
N ASN A 268 -32.48 -49.25 -5.41
CA ASN A 268 -33.60 -50.16 -5.73
C ASN A 268 -33.71 -51.35 -4.77
N ILE A 269 -32.63 -51.69 -4.05
CA ILE A 269 -32.64 -52.69 -2.96
C ILE A 269 -33.04 -52.05 -1.61
N LEU A 270 -32.81 -50.74 -1.46
CA LEU A 270 -33.05 -49.99 -0.23
C LEU A 270 -34.29 -49.08 -0.29
N TYR A 271 -35.28 -49.39 -1.14
CA TYR A 271 -36.61 -48.74 -1.13
C TYR A 271 -37.62 -49.45 -0.18
N LYS A 272 -37.11 -50.21 0.80
CA LYS A 272 -37.95 -50.87 1.83
C LYS A 272 -37.62 -50.48 3.28
N LYS A 273 -36.77 -49.48 3.53
CA LYS A 273 -36.58 -49.02 4.91
C LYS A 273 -36.19 -47.55 5.00
N GLU A 274 -37.19 -46.79 5.45
CA GLU A 274 -37.11 -45.49 6.13
C GLU A 274 -36.78 -44.23 5.33
N LEU A 275 -37.87 -43.52 5.07
CA LEU A 275 -37.97 -42.10 4.76
C LEU A 275 -37.84 -41.29 6.07
N SER A 276 -36.74 -40.54 6.26
CA SER A 276 -36.76 -39.24 6.96
C SER A 276 -35.38 -38.57 7.05
N ALA A 277 -35.38 -37.27 6.71
CA ALA A 277 -34.46 -36.19 7.14
C ALA A 277 -33.10 -35.98 6.41
N LEU A 278 -33.08 -34.88 5.62
CA LEU A 278 -32.16 -33.72 5.62
C LEU A 278 -30.78 -33.88 6.31
N SER A 279 -29.69 -33.24 5.91
CA SER A 279 -29.33 -32.24 4.88
C SER A 279 -27.83 -32.01 5.07
N LEU A 280 -27.02 -31.86 4.01
CA LEU A 280 -25.64 -31.40 4.19
C LEU A 280 -25.24 -30.32 3.19
N SER A 281 -24.65 -29.29 3.78
CA SER A 281 -24.18 -28.00 3.30
C SER A 281 -23.13 -28.06 2.20
N GLN A 282 -23.33 -27.23 1.17
CA GLN A 282 -22.38 -26.99 0.09
C GLN A 282 -21.46 -25.80 0.45
N SER A 283 -20.19 -26.08 0.75
CA SER A 283 -19.15 -25.06 0.90
C SER A 283 -18.65 -24.61 -0.47
N THR A 284 -19.07 -23.43 -0.92
CA THR A 284 -18.53 -22.78 -2.13
C THR A 284 -17.23 -22.04 -1.81
N SER A 285 -16.11 -22.59 -2.25
CA SER A 285 -14.84 -21.89 -2.41
C SER A 285 -14.91 -20.97 -3.65
N ARG A 286 -15.40 -19.74 -3.43
CA ARG A 286 -15.39 -18.67 -4.44
C ARG A 286 -13.97 -18.13 -4.61
N THR A 287 -13.43 -18.30 -5.80
CA THR A 287 -12.15 -17.77 -6.29
C THR A 287 -12.11 -16.25 -6.18
N SER A 288 -11.03 -15.73 -5.58
CA SER A 288 -10.79 -14.31 -5.28
C SER A 288 -10.80 -13.37 -6.49
N SER A 289 -10.62 -13.90 -7.70
CA SER A 289 -10.55 -13.13 -8.95
C SER A 289 -11.87 -12.44 -9.32
N HIS A 290 -13.02 -13.04 -8.98
CA HIS A 290 -14.34 -12.46 -9.31
C HIS A 290 -14.61 -11.17 -8.50
N ARG A 291 -14.03 -11.09 -7.29
CA ARG A 291 -14.23 -9.95 -6.38
C ARG A 291 -13.59 -8.67 -6.91
N GLY A 292 -12.43 -8.76 -7.58
CA GLY A 292 -11.77 -7.62 -8.21
C GLY A 292 -12.58 -7.03 -9.38
N TRP A 293 -13.20 -7.90 -10.19
CA TRP A 293 -14.05 -7.49 -11.30
C TRP A 293 -15.37 -6.85 -10.86
N GLU A 294 -15.96 -7.31 -9.75
CA GLU A 294 -17.16 -6.69 -9.18
C GLU A 294 -16.90 -5.29 -8.61
N ILE A 295 -15.71 -5.04 -8.05
CA ILE A 295 -15.31 -3.72 -7.55
C ILE A 295 -15.14 -2.71 -8.70
N LEU A 296 -14.62 -3.15 -9.85
CA LEU A 296 -14.50 -2.32 -11.05
C LEU A 296 -15.88 -2.00 -11.65
N ARG A 297 -16.78 -2.98 -11.71
CA ARG A 297 -18.12 -2.81 -12.29
C ARG A 297 -19.04 -1.90 -11.46
N ARG A 298 -18.83 -1.81 -10.14
CA ARG A 298 -19.60 -0.91 -9.26
C ARG A 298 -19.14 0.55 -9.26
N ASN A 299 -17.98 0.85 -9.86
CA ASN A 299 -17.43 2.22 -9.93
C ASN A 299 -17.34 2.76 -11.38
N THR A 300 -17.93 2.04 -12.35
CA THR A 300 -18.17 2.56 -13.71
C THR A 300 -19.51 3.27 -13.76
#